data_AF-A0A3A3Z178-F1
#
_entry.id   AF-A0A3A3Z178-F1
#
_cell.length_a   1.000
_cell.length_b   1.000
_cell.length_c   1.000
_cell.angle_alpha   90.00
_cell.angle_beta   90.00
_cell.angle_gamma   90.00
#
_symmetry.space_group_name_H-M   'P 1'
#
loop_
_entity.id
_entity.type
_entity.pdbx_description
1 polymer ?
#
loop_
_entity_poly.entity_id
_entity_poly.type
_entity_poly.pdbx_seq_one_letter_code
_entity_poly.pdbx_strand_id
1 'polypeptide(L)'
;MAVDGSGRAGEVLAGGPAPRRARPLRRALALALALAAVLLLWADRRHEQGEARDLLAAVAEAEGTADWAGARVAAAVQYASPKVQLSSTPPRVRRSLAGIVEDAAAEAAAALRADAGGVRALAVLPWHAGAREAREAYARHLEERARRWDALARDALRALPPDEATRSSAARARDALVAVAGEDAVAAALGPRRPA
;
A
#
# COMPACT_ATOMS: atom_id res chain seq x y z
N MET A 1 -8.55 -8.99 105.65
CA MET A 1 -9.73 -9.34 104.83
C MET A 1 -9.92 -8.21 103.84
N ALA A 2 -9.51 -8.35 102.58
CA ALA A 2 -10.27 -9.02 101.50
C ALA A 2 -11.62 -8.28 101.29
N VAL A 3 -11.95 -7.69 100.15
CA VAL A 3 -11.71 -8.07 98.75
C VAL A 3 -11.69 -6.81 97.89
N ASP A 4 -10.67 -6.69 97.05
CA ASP A 4 -10.58 -5.75 95.93
C ASP A 4 -10.97 -6.53 94.67
N GLY A 5 -11.85 -5.97 93.82
CA GLY A 5 -12.18 -6.62 92.55
C GLY A 5 -13.60 -6.40 92.03
N SER A 6 -13.78 -5.36 91.21
CA SER A 6 -14.75 -5.39 90.11
C SER A 6 -14.48 -4.29 89.08
N GLY A 7 -13.33 -4.36 88.41
CA GLY A 7 -13.08 -3.64 87.16
C GLY A 7 -13.44 -4.54 85.97
N ARG A 8 -14.68 -4.47 85.49
CA ARG A 8 -15.08 -5.04 84.19
C ARG A 8 -16.15 -4.18 83.55
N ALA A 9 -15.74 -3.32 82.63
CA ALA A 9 -16.61 -2.81 81.58
C ALA A 9 -15.73 -2.39 80.38
N GLY A 10 -16.09 -2.90 79.20
CA GLY A 10 -15.75 -2.23 77.95
C GLY A 10 -14.70 -2.88 77.06
N GLU A 11 -14.66 -4.21 76.95
CA GLU A 11 -14.04 -4.82 75.77
C GLU A 11 -15.10 -4.93 74.66
N VAL A 12 -15.20 -3.85 73.88
CA VAL A 12 -16.03 -3.78 72.67
C VAL A 12 -15.42 -4.70 71.63
N LEU A 13 -16.05 -5.86 71.45
CA LEU A 13 -15.82 -6.81 70.36
C LEU A 13 -16.04 -6.14 69.00
N ALA A 14 -15.00 -5.50 68.46
CA ALA A 14 -14.92 -5.07 67.08
C ALA A 14 -14.67 -6.28 66.16
N GLY A 15 -15.70 -7.12 66.00
CA GLY A 15 -15.73 -8.21 65.02
C GLY A 15 -15.94 -7.69 63.61
N GLY A 16 -14.93 -7.03 63.03
CA GLY A 16 -14.93 -6.70 61.61
C GLY A 16 -14.85 -7.98 60.74
N PRO A 17 -15.64 -8.12 59.67
CA PRO A 17 -15.59 -9.30 58.82
C PRO A 17 -14.18 -9.47 58.23
N ALA A 18 -13.59 -10.65 58.44
CA ALA A 18 -12.28 -11.00 57.90
C ALA A 18 -12.21 -10.73 56.38
N PRO A 19 -11.14 -10.09 55.87
CA PRO A 19 -11.02 -9.79 54.44
C PRO A 19 -10.98 -11.10 53.65
N ARG A 20 -12.11 -11.44 53.03
CA ARG A 20 -12.27 -12.62 52.18
C ARG A 20 -11.27 -12.58 51.01
N ARG A 21 -10.73 -13.75 50.71
CA ARG A 21 -9.68 -14.09 49.72
C ARG A 21 -10.04 -13.72 48.27
N ALA A 22 -10.29 -12.45 47.95
CA ALA A 22 -10.64 -11.98 46.60
C ALA A 22 -9.43 -11.75 45.67
N ARG A 23 -8.20 -11.95 46.16
CA ARG A 23 -6.96 -11.68 45.43
C ARG A 23 -6.66 -12.63 44.24
N PRO A 24 -6.95 -13.95 44.26
CA PRO A 24 -6.58 -14.82 43.13
C PRO A 24 -7.47 -14.59 41.90
N LEU A 25 -8.77 -14.31 42.09
CA LEU A 25 -9.70 -14.05 40.98
C LEU A 25 -9.35 -12.76 40.23
N ARG A 26 -9.01 -11.68 40.96
CA ARG A 26 -8.56 -10.43 40.33
C ARG A 26 -7.26 -10.61 39.53
N ARG A 27 -6.33 -11.44 40.02
CA ARG A 27 -5.10 -11.78 39.31
C ARG A 27 -5.37 -12.62 38.05
N ALA A 28 -6.25 -13.61 38.14
CA ALA A 28 -6.65 -14.42 36.99
C ALA A 28 -7.32 -13.57 35.91
N LEU A 29 -8.22 -12.65 36.30
CA LEU A 29 -8.87 -11.72 35.38
C LEU A 29 -7.85 -10.78 34.72
N ALA A 30 -6.93 -10.20 35.50
CA ALA A 30 -5.88 -9.33 34.96
C ALA A 30 -4.98 -10.05 33.96
N LEU A 31 -4.62 -11.31 34.26
CA LEU A 31 -3.80 -12.14 33.36
C LEU A 31 -4.55 -12.49 32.07
N ALA A 32 -5.84 -12.83 32.17
CA ALA A 32 -6.68 -13.10 31.01
C ALA A 32 -6.82 -11.88 30.10
N LEU A 33 -7.01 -10.68 30.68
CA LEU A 33 -7.06 -9.43 29.92
C LEU A 33 -5.72 -9.09 29.26
N ALA A 34 -4.61 -9.31 29.96
CA ALA A 34 -3.27 -9.12 29.39
C ALA A 34 -3.03 -10.07 28.21
N LEU A 35 -3.41 -11.34 28.35
CA LEU A 35 -3.29 -12.33 27.28
C LEU A 35 -4.18 -11.95 26.08
N ALA A 36 -5.43 -11.54 26.32
CA ALA A 36 -6.33 -11.08 25.27
C ALA A 36 -5.76 -9.87 24.51
N ALA A 37 -5.19 -8.89 25.22
CA ALA A 37 -4.54 -7.74 24.59
C ALA A 37 -3.35 -8.15 23.71
N VAL A 38 -2.51 -9.08 24.19
CA VAL A 38 -1.38 -9.61 23.41
C VAL A 38 -1.87 -10.33 22.14
N LEU A 39 -2.91 -11.16 22.25
CA LEU A 39 -3.48 -11.87 21.10
C LEU A 39 -4.09 -10.91 20.07
N LEU A 40 -4.77 -9.85 20.52
CA LEU A 40 -5.31 -8.81 19.65
C LEU A 40 -4.20 -8.06 18.89
N LEU A 41 -3.14 -7.64 19.59
CA LEU A 41 -1.99 -6.98 18.96
C LEU A 41 -1.27 -7.90 17.96
N TRP A 42 -1.18 -9.19 18.28
CA TRP A 42 -0.60 -10.16 17.38
C TRP A 42 -1.45 -10.39 16.13
N ALA A 43 -2.77 -10.49 16.29
CA ALA A 43 -3.71 -10.64 15.17
C ALA A 43 -3.68 -9.40 14.26
N ASP A 44 -3.65 -8.19 14.84
CA ASP A 44 -3.55 -6.92 14.13
C ASP A 44 -2.27 -6.86 13.27
N ARG A 45 -1.12 -7.17 13.85
CA ARG A 45 0.16 -7.24 13.11
C ARG A 45 0.16 -8.29 12.00
N ARG A 46 -0.46 -9.45 12.24
CA ARG A 46 -0.61 -10.50 11.22
C ARG A 46 -1.48 -10.02 10.05
N HIS A 47 -2.54 -9.26 10.33
CA HIS A 47 -3.37 -8.64 9.31
C HIS A 47 -2.62 -7.57 8.53
N GLU A 48 -1.90 -6.68 9.20
CA GLU A 48 -1.09 -5.64 8.56
C GLU A 48 -0.03 -6.25 7.62
N GLN A 49 0.64 -7.32 8.03
CA GLN A 49 1.58 -8.06 7.18
C GLN A 49 0.90 -8.71 5.96
N GLY A 50 -0.33 -9.21 6.12
CA GLY A 50 -1.13 -9.75 5.02
C GLY A 50 -1.47 -8.67 4.00
N GLU A 51 -1.98 -7.53 4.46
CA GLU A 51 -2.29 -6.37 3.61
C GLU A 51 -1.05 -5.85 2.87
N ALA A 52 0.09 -5.76 3.55
CA ALA A 52 1.35 -5.36 2.93
C ALA A 52 1.79 -6.33 1.83
N ARG A 53 1.63 -7.64 2.07
CA ARG A 53 1.97 -8.69 1.09
C ARG A 53 1.04 -8.65 -0.12
N ASP A 54 -0.27 -8.52 0.09
CA ASP A 54 -1.26 -8.44 -0.99
C ASP A 54 -1.05 -7.17 -1.82
N LEU A 55 -0.72 -6.04 -1.18
CA LEU A 55 -0.36 -4.81 -1.85
C LEU A 55 0.91 -4.99 -2.70
N LEU A 56 1.98 -5.57 -2.15
CA LEU A 56 3.21 -5.82 -2.91
C LEU A 56 3.01 -6.78 -4.09
N ALA A 57 2.14 -7.79 -3.94
CA ALA A 57 1.81 -8.69 -5.05
C ALA A 57 1.09 -7.95 -6.19
N ALA A 58 0.09 -7.12 -5.86
CA ALA A 58 -0.62 -6.31 -6.85
C ALA A 58 0.30 -5.27 -7.52
N VAL A 59 1.22 -4.67 -6.75
CA VAL A 59 2.24 -3.74 -7.26
C VAL A 59 3.18 -4.46 -8.25
N ALA A 60 3.66 -5.67 -7.91
CA ALA A 60 4.55 -6.43 -8.80
C ALA A 60 3.85 -6.83 -10.10
N GLU A 61 2.58 -7.23 -10.03
CA GLU A 61 1.75 -7.54 -11.20
C GLU A 61 1.56 -6.29 -12.09
N ALA A 62 1.19 -5.16 -11.49
CA ALA A 62 1.00 -3.90 -12.20
C ALA A 62 2.30 -3.38 -12.85
N GLU A 63 3.46 -3.49 -12.20
CA GLU A 63 4.73 -3.17 -12.83
C GLU A 63 5.03 -4.09 -14.01
N GLY A 64 4.72 -5.39 -13.90
CA GLY A 64 4.84 -6.33 -15.01
C GLY A 64 3.99 -5.93 -16.22
N THR A 65 2.73 -5.56 -16.00
CA THR A 65 1.83 -5.01 -17.03
C THR A 65 2.40 -3.73 -17.62
N ALA A 66 2.91 -2.83 -16.77
CA ALA A 66 3.39 -1.53 -17.18
C ALA A 66 4.70 -1.61 -18.00
N ASP A 67 5.60 -2.53 -17.66
CA ASP A 67 6.81 -2.85 -18.42
C ASP A 67 6.47 -3.46 -19.78
N TRP A 68 5.54 -4.42 -19.82
CA TRP A 68 5.08 -5.02 -21.06
C TRP A 68 4.41 -3.99 -21.98
N ALA A 69 3.51 -3.17 -21.44
CA ALA A 69 2.83 -2.12 -22.18
C ALA A 69 3.82 -1.05 -22.69
N GLY A 70 4.78 -0.66 -21.85
CA GLY A 70 5.85 0.26 -22.23
C GLY A 70 6.71 -0.30 -23.38
N ALA A 71 7.09 -1.59 -23.32
CA ALA A 71 7.84 -2.24 -24.38
C ALA A 71 7.06 -2.30 -25.71
N ARG A 72 5.75 -2.60 -25.65
CA ARG A 72 4.87 -2.62 -26.83
C ARG A 72 4.77 -1.24 -27.48
N VAL A 73 4.56 -0.18 -26.69
CA VAL A 73 4.53 1.20 -27.19
C VAL A 73 5.89 1.59 -27.78
N ALA A 74 6.99 1.28 -27.09
CA ALA A 74 8.34 1.57 -27.59
C ALA A 74 8.60 0.87 -28.93
N ALA A 75 8.19 -0.39 -29.09
CA ALA A 75 8.29 -1.13 -30.34
C ALA A 75 7.45 -0.48 -31.47
N ALA A 76 6.22 -0.05 -31.16
CA ALA A 76 5.36 0.66 -32.12
C ALA A 76 6.02 1.98 -32.58
N VAL A 77 6.57 2.76 -31.66
CA VAL A 77 7.29 4.01 -31.96
C VAL A 77 8.54 3.74 -32.80
N GLN A 78 9.36 2.74 -32.44
CA GLN A 78 10.56 2.36 -33.19
C GLN A 78 10.22 1.90 -34.61
N TYR A 79 9.12 1.17 -34.79
CA TYR A 79 8.63 0.74 -36.09
C TYR A 79 8.12 1.91 -36.95
N ALA A 80 7.35 2.83 -36.34
CA ALA A 80 6.71 3.94 -37.04
C ALA A 80 7.68 5.10 -37.38
N SER A 81 8.58 5.43 -36.45
CA SER A 81 9.38 6.68 -36.48
C SER A 81 10.18 6.88 -37.78
N PRO A 82 10.94 5.89 -38.31
CA PRO A 82 11.75 6.10 -39.51
C PRO A 82 10.91 6.49 -40.73
N LYS A 83 9.72 5.91 -40.88
CA LYS A 83 8.85 6.15 -42.04
C LYS A 83 8.01 7.40 -41.88
N VAL A 84 7.70 7.81 -40.66
CA VAL A 84 6.91 9.02 -40.41
C VAL A 84 7.72 10.29 -40.70
N GLN A 85 9.03 10.27 -40.48
CA GLN A 85 9.91 11.43 -40.69
C GLN A 85 10.35 11.61 -42.15
N LEU A 86 10.24 10.57 -42.99
CA LEU A 86 10.61 10.65 -44.40
C LEU A 86 9.54 11.41 -45.21
N SER A 87 9.97 12.49 -45.87
CA SER A 87 9.12 13.29 -46.77
C SER A 87 8.60 12.48 -47.97
N SER A 88 9.33 11.42 -48.37
CA SER A 88 8.96 10.49 -49.43
C SER A 88 7.85 9.52 -49.05
N THR A 89 7.54 9.34 -47.76
CA THR A 89 6.44 8.47 -47.32
C THR A 89 5.10 9.11 -47.65
N PRO A 90 4.15 8.43 -48.31
CA PRO A 90 2.84 8.99 -48.61
C PRO A 90 2.09 9.44 -47.34
N PRO A 91 1.34 10.56 -47.36
CA PRO A 91 0.62 11.05 -46.18
C PRO A 91 -0.31 10.03 -45.52
N ARG A 92 -0.97 9.17 -46.31
CA ARG A 92 -1.81 8.08 -45.81
C ARG A 92 -1.03 7.05 -45.00
N VAL A 93 0.19 6.73 -45.43
CA VAL A 93 1.07 5.77 -44.72
C VAL A 93 1.54 6.40 -43.41
N ARG A 94 1.95 7.67 -43.41
CA ARG A 94 2.32 8.38 -42.16
C ARG A 94 1.16 8.38 -41.14
N ARG A 95 -0.06 8.64 -41.60
CA ARG A 95 -1.26 8.60 -40.74
C ARG A 95 -1.52 7.20 -40.19
N SER A 96 -1.41 6.16 -41.03
CA SER A 96 -1.58 4.78 -40.59
C SER A 96 -0.53 4.37 -39.55
N LEU A 97 0.73 4.80 -39.71
CA LEU A 97 1.80 4.52 -38.76
C LEU A 97 1.63 5.27 -37.44
N ALA A 98 1.16 6.52 -37.48
CA ALA A 98 0.77 7.26 -36.29
C ALA A 98 -0.35 6.52 -35.53
N GLY A 99 -1.39 6.06 -36.25
CA GLY A 99 -2.49 5.30 -35.66
C GLY A 99 -2.04 4.05 -34.89
N ILE A 100 -1.03 3.31 -35.38
CA ILE A 100 -0.47 2.16 -34.65
C ILE A 100 0.11 2.57 -33.28
N VAL A 101 0.81 3.71 -33.22
CA VAL A 101 1.35 4.24 -31.96
C VAL A 101 0.24 4.73 -31.04
N GLU A 102 -0.76 5.41 -31.61
CA GLU A 102 -1.93 5.93 -30.89
C GLU A 102 -2.71 4.78 -30.22
N ASP A 103 -3.02 3.74 -30.97
CA ASP A 103 -3.74 2.55 -30.49
C ASP A 103 -2.95 1.83 -29.38
N ALA A 104 -1.65 1.59 -29.60
CA ALA A 104 -0.80 0.95 -28.59
C ALA A 104 -0.70 1.75 -27.29
N ALA A 105 -0.62 3.08 -27.38
CA ALA A 105 -0.56 3.96 -26.23
C ALA A 105 -1.92 4.05 -25.50
N ALA A 106 -3.04 4.06 -26.23
CA ALA A 106 -4.37 4.04 -25.64
C ALA A 106 -4.64 2.72 -24.89
N GLU A 107 -4.27 1.58 -25.47
CA GLU A 107 -4.34 0.28 -24.81
C GLU A 107 -3.49 0.24 -23.53
N ALA A 108 -2.25 0.74 -23.58
CA ALA A 108 -1.38 0.84 -22.43
C ALA A 108 -1.99 1.70 -21.31
N ALA A 109 -2.57 2.86 -21.66
CA ALA A 109 -3.22 3.74 -20.71
C ALA A 109 -4.46 3.09 -20.07
N ALA A 110 -5.24 2.33 -20.83
CA ALA A 110 -6.40 1.61 -20.33
C ALA A 110 -6.00 0.49 -19.35
N ALA A 111 -4.97 -0.29 -19.68
CA ALA A 111 -4.44 -1.34 -18.80
C ALA A 111 -3.98 -0.77 -17.45
N LEU A 112 -3.18 0.30 -17.45
CA LEU A 112 -2.71 0.92 -16.20
C LEU A 112 -3.83 1.51 -15.34
N ARG A 113 -4.92 1.99 -15.95
CA ARG A 113 -6.10 2.44 -15.19
C ARG A 113 -6.85 1.27 -14.56
N ALA A 114 -6.93 0.14 -15.26
CA ALA A 114 -7.51 -1.07 -14.70
C ALA A 114 -6.68 -1.55 -13.50
N ASP A 115 -5.36 -1.57 -13.61
CA ASP A 115 -4.45 -1.92 -12.51
C ASP A 115 -4.57 -0.93 -11.34
N ALA A 116 -4.65 0.38 -11.62
CA ALA A 116 -4.89 1.39 -10.59
C ALA A 116 -6.22 1.16 -9.85
N GLY A 117 -7.27 0.76 -10.58
CA GLY A 117 -8.55 0.35 -10.00
C GLY A 117 -8.42 -0.90 -9.12
N GLY A 118 -7.69 -1.91 -9.59
CA GLY A 118 -7.39 -3.14 -8.84
C GLY A 118 -6.64 -2.87 -7.53
N VAL A 119 -5.59 -2.05 -7.58
CA VAL A 119 -4.84 -1.63 -6.39
C VAL A 119 -5.74 -0.91 -5.38
N ARG A 120 -6.60 0.02 -5.83
CA ARG A 120 -7.54 0.72 -4.93
C ARG A 120 -8.58 -0.19 -4.31
N ALA A 121 -8.98 -1.24 -5.02
CA ALA A 121 -9.96 -2.22 -4.54
C ALA A 121 -9.42 -3.15 -3.46
N LEU A 122 -8.10 -3.19 -3.22
CA LEU A 122 -7.51 -3.96 -2.13
C LEU A 122 -8.10 -3.55 -0.78
N ALA A 123 -8.57 -4.55 -0.02
CA ALA A 123 -9.10 -4.35 1.31
C ALA A 123 -7.96 -3.98 2.28
N VAL A 124 -8.09 -2.84 2.93
CA VAL A 124 -7.16 -2.35 3.95
C VAL A 124 -7.97 -1.81 5.11
N LEU A 125 -7.64 -2.23 6.33
CA LEU A 125 -8.34 -1.78 7.53
C LEU A 125 -8.21 -0.27 7.73
N PRO A 126 -9.27 0.41 8.22
CA PRO A 126 -9.30 1.87 8.25
C PRO A 126 -8.26 2.49 9.20
N TRP A 127 -7.81 1.75 10.21
CA TRP A 127 -6.76 2.18 11.15
C TRP A 127 -5.32 1.91 10.67
N HIS A 128 -5.12 1.13 9.60
CA HIS A 128 -3.81 0.92 8.97
C HIS A 128 -3.48 2.05 7.99
N ALA A 129 -3.25 3.25 8.53
CA ALA A 129 -3.04 4.46 7.74
C ALA A 129 -1.88 4.34 6.72
N GLY A 130 -0.78 3.68 7.11
CA GLY A 130 0.38 3.48 6.23
C GLY A 130 0.04 2.64 4.99
N ALA A 131 -0.62 1.50 5.17
CA ALA A 131 -1.03 0.63 4.06
C ALA A 131 -2.01 1.34 3.11
N ARG A 132 -2.95 2.14 3.66
CA ARG A 132 -3.87 2.97 2.86
C ARG A 132 -3.13 4.03 2.06
N GLU A 133 -2.17 4.72 2.68
CA GLU A 133 -1.34 5.73 2.00
C GLU A 133 -0.52 5.10 0.87
N ALA A 134 0.14 3.97 1.12
CA ALA A 134 0.91 3.24 0.11
C ALA A 134 0.05 2.80 -1.08
N ARG A 135 -1.14 2.25 -0.81
CA ARG A 135 -2.14 1.87 -1.82
C ARG A 135 -2.53 3.06 -2.71
N GLU A 136 -2.91 4.20 -2.10
CA GLU A 136 -3.30 5.38 -2.86
C GLU A 136 -2.14 6.04 -3.61
N ALA A 137 -0.95 6.07 -3.00
CA ALA A 137 0.25 6.62 -3.63
C ALA A 137 0.62 5.82 -4.89
N TYR A 138 0.59 4.48 -4.82
CA TYR A 138 0.88 3.62 -5.96
C TYR A 138 -0.22 3.68 -7.03
N ALA A 139 -1.51 3.65 -6.66
CA ALA A 139 -2.59 3.83 -7.63
C ALA A 139 -2.49 5.17 -8.38
N ARG A 140 -2.12 6.24 -7.67
CA ARG A 140 -1.89 7.57 -8.27
C ARG A 140 -0.68 7.57 -9.21
N HIS A 141 0.38 6.83 -8.88
CA HIS A 141 1.53 6.63 -9.78
C HIS A 141 1.12 5.95 -11.09
N LEU A 142 0.33 4.88 -11.04
CA LEU A 142 -0.20 4.22 -12.24
C LEU A 142 -1.05 5.17 -13.09
N GLU A 143 -1.87 6.01 -12.47
CA GLU A 143 -2.65 7.03 -13.19
C GLU A 143 -1.79 8.10 -13.87
N GLU A 144 -0.68 8.53 -13.26
CA GLU A 144 0.26 9.45 -13.91
C GLU A 144 0.91 8.79 -15.14
N ARG A 145 1.30 7.52 -15.04
CA ARG A 145 1.80 6.76 -16.19
C ARG A 145 0.73 6.62 -17.27
N ALA A 146 -0.52 6.33 -16.89
CA ALA A 146 -1.63 6.27 -17.83
C ALA A 146 -1.87 7.62 -18.54
N ARG A 147 -1.83 8.74 -17.81
CA ARG A 147 -1.94 10.10 -18.37
C ARG A 147 -0.84 10.39 -19.39
N ARG A 148 0.37 9.90 -19.15
CA ARG A 148 1.49 10.01 -20.09
C ARG A 148 1.21 9.24 -21.39
N TRP A 149 0.73 8.00 -21.29
CA TRP A 149 0.38 7.22 -22.48
C TRP A 149 -0.80 7.81 -23.24
N ASP A 150 -1.81 8.33 -22.54
CA ASP A 150 -2.88 9.11 -23.14
C ASP A 150 -2.38 10.35 -23.90
N ALA A 151 -1.39 11.05 -23.36
CA ALA A 151 -0.79 12.20 -24.03
C ALA A 151 -0.08 11.79 -25.32
N LEU A 152 0.64 10.66 -25.28
CA LEU A 152 1.24 10.08 -26.47
C LEU A 152 0.18 9.62 -27.48
N ALA A 153 -0.93 9.03 -27.01
CA ALA A 153 -2.03 8.59 -27.87
C ALA A 153 -2.74 9.75 -28.59
N ARG A 154 -2.69 10.96 -28.04
CA ARG A 154 -3.25 12.16 -28.68
C ARG A 154 -2.27 12.86 -29.63
N ASP A 155 -0.97 12.69 -29.41
CA ASP A 155 0.07 13.35 -30.20
C ASP A 155 1.33 12.48 -30.29
N ALA A 156 1.21 11.37 -31.01
CA ALA A 156 2.16 10.25 -31.10
C ALA A 156 3.60 10.62 -31.50
N LEU A 157 3.83 11.87 -31.92
CA LEU A 157 5.08 12.30 -32.55
C LEU A 157 5.61 13.65 -32.04
N ARG A 158 4.88 14.38 -31.19
CA ARG A 158 5.35 15.67 -30.63
C ARG A 158 5.32 15.74 -29.10
N ALA A 159 4.66 14.82 -28.40
CA ALA A 159 4.48 14.92 -26.96
C ALA A 159 5.05 13.71 -26.20
N LEU A 160 6.27 13.84 -25.68
CA LEU A 160 6.63 13.24 -24.41
C LEU A 160 6.95 14.39 -23.46
N PRO A 161 5.95 14.94 -22.73
CA PRO A 161 6.23 15.94 -21.72
C PRO A 161 7.22 15.38 -20.69
N PRO A 162 8.01 16.26 -20.05
CA PRO A 162 9.04 15.84 -19.10
C PRO A 162 8.47 14.96 -17.99
N ASP A 163 9.22 13.89 -17.70
CA ASP A 163 8.91 12.78 -16.79
C ASP A 163 8.87 13.16 -15.30
N GLU A 164 8.77 14.45 -14.96
CA GLU A 164 8.91 14.89 -13.57
C GLU A 164 7.74 14.44 -12.69
N ALA A 165 6.50 14.57 -13.19
CA ALA A 165 5.31 14.13 -12.44
C ALA A 165 5.32 12.61 -12.19
N THR A 166 5.69 11.83 -13.21
CA THR A 166 5.80 10.37 -13.09
C THR A 166 6.94 9.98 -12.16
N ARG A 167 8.14 10.56 -12.28
CA ARG A 167 9.27 10.31 -11.34
C ARG A 167 8.92 10.70 -9.90
N SER A 168 8.33 11.87 -9.69
CA SER A 168 7.87 12.33 -8.36
C SER A 168 6.81 11.41 -7.77
N SER A 169 5.85 10.93 -8.58
CA SER A 169 4.84 9.97 -8.12
C SER A 169 5.44 8.60 -7.80
N ALA A 170 6.41 8.13 -8.61
CA ALA A 170 7.10 6.87 -8.41
C ALA A 170 7.91 6.88 -7.09
N ALA A 171 8.64 7.96 -6.83
CA ALA A 171 9.38 8.15 -5.59
C ALA A 171 8.46 8.10 -4.37
N ARG A 172 7.35 8.86 -4.40
CA ARG A 172 6.35 8.86 -3.31
C ARG A 172 5.70 7.50 -3.10
N ALA A 173 5.33 6.80 -4.17
CA ALA A 173 4.76 5.46 -4.07
C ALA A 173 5.75 4.47 -3.46
N ARG A 174 7.02 4.51 -3.88
CA ARG A 174 8.09 3.67 -3.33
C ARG A 174 8.32 3.94 -1.85
N ASP A 175 8.47 5.22 -1.47
CA ASP A 175 8.70 5.61 -0.07
C ASP A 175 7.56 5.13 0.84
N ALA A 176 6.30 5.26 0.38
CA ALA A 176 5.14 4.78 1.11
C ALA A 176 5.11 3.23 1.22
N LEU A 177 5.48 2.50 0.16
CA LEU A 177 5.60 1.04 0.20
C LEU A 177 6.71 0.58 1.17
N VAL A 178 7.85 1.27 1.18
CA VAL A 178 8.97 0.99 2.10
C VAL A 178 8.56 1.23 3.55
N ALA A 179 7.79 2.28 3.83
CA ALA A 179 7.29 2.56 5.17
C ALA A 179 6.40 1.44 5.74
N VAL A 180 5.71 0.68 4.87
CA VAL A 180 4.79 -0.40 5.27
C VAL A 180 5.45 -1.78 5.26
N ALA A 181 6.22 -2.09 4.23
CA ALA A 181 6.75 -3.44 4.01
C ALA A 181 8.26 -3.57 4.25
N GLY A 182 8.98 -2.46 4.41
CA GLY A 182 10.44 -2.42 4.50
C GLY A 182 11.14 -2.46 3.14
N GLU A 183 12.37 -1.95 3.09
CA GLU A 183 13.16 -1.83 1.84
C GLU A 183 13.40 -3.20 1.18
N ASP A 184 13.72 -4.24 1.97
CA ASP A 184 14.03 -5.58 1.44
C ASP A 184 12.83 -6.22 0.72
N ALA A 185 11.62 -6.08 1.28
CA ALA A 185 10.41 -6.63 0.67
C ALA A 185 10.04 -5.88 -0.62
N VAL A 186 10.19 -4.56 -0.62
CA VAL A 186 9.98 -3.73 -1.82
C VAL A 186 11.01 -4.06 -2.89
N ALA A 187 12.28 -4.23 -2.52
CA ALA A 187 13.35 -4.62 -3.45
C ALA A 187 13.14 -6.02 -4.03
N ALA A 188 12.60 -6.96 -3.24
CA ALA A 188 12.25 -8.29 -3.74
C ALA A 188 11.07 -8.25 -4.73
N ALA A 189 10.08 -7.38 -4.50
CA ALA A 189 8.90 -7.26 -5.35
C ALA A 189 9.17 -6.48 -6.66
N LEU A 190 9.95 -5.40 -6.58
CA LEU A 190 10.15 -4.45 -7.69
C LEU A 190 11.56 -4.49 -8.30
N GLY A 191 12.45 -5.31 -7.73
CA GLY A 191 13.87 -5.27 -8.04
C GLY A 191 14.59 -4.11 -7.35
N PRO A 192 15.93 -4.05 -7.51
CA PRO A 192 16.73 -2.97 -6.94
C PRO A 192 16.35 -1.63 -7.57
N ARG A 193 16.49 -0.54 -6.80
CA ARG A 193 16.29 0.82 -7.30
C ARG A 193 17.20 1.04 -8.51
N ARG A 194 16.62 1.16 -9.70
CA ARG A 194 17.40 1.54 -10.89
C ARG A 194 17.83 3.00 -10.70
N PRO A 195 19.11 3.34 -10.93
CA PRO A 195 19.53 4.74 -10.97
C PRO A 195 18.74 5.43 -12.08
N ALA A 196 18.13 6.57 -11.74
CA ALA A 196 17.41 7.42 -12.68
C ALA A 196 18.36 8.08 -13.68
#